data_AF-A0A7J2LF87-F1
#
_entry.id   AF-A0A7J2LF87-F1
#
_cell.length_a   1.000
_cell.length_b   1.000
_cell.length_c   1.000
_cell.angle_alpha   90.00
_cell.angle_beta   90.00
_cell.angle_gamma   90.00
#
_symmetry.space_group_name_H-M   'P 1'
#
loop_
_entity.id
_entity.type
_entity.pdbx_description
1 polymer ?
#
loop_
_entity_poly.entity_id
_entity_poly.type
_entity_poly.pdbx_seq_one_letter_code
_entity_poly.pdbx_strand_id
1 'polypeptide(L)'
;VLHTPGHTKGHICLYEPERGLLFTGDHVISAGLSWILPTRGDVKEYVQSLKRLLKLRISLILPGHGRPLRSCRSVLLDRLARVSSRERSILRLLRKGPMDEDSLLKGLWCGGNPLKRLISRPVLRAYLKKLLDERRIAIVRAGNRTFYALS
;
A
#
# COMPACT_ATOMS: atom_id res chain seq x y z
N VAL A 1 5.59 -7.50 -21.54
CA VAL A 1 5.47 -6.37 -20.58
C VAL A 1 4.14 -6.48 -19.85
N LEU A 2 4.10 -6.22 -18.55
CA LEU A 2 2.88 -6.23 -17.74
C LEU A 2 2.65 -4.83 -17.17
N HIS A 3 1.55 -4.16 -17.53
CA HIS A 3 1.16 -2.93 -16.84
C HIS A 3 0.68 -3.27 -15.43
N THR A 4 1.32 -2.70 -14.42
CA THR A 4 1.10 -3.00 -13.00
C THR A 4 1.01 -1.68 -12.22
N PRO A 5 -0.08 -0.91 -12.37
CA PRO A 5 -0.25 0.34 -11.65
C PRO A 5 -0.36 0.09 -10.15
N GLY A 6 -0.02 1.10 -9.36
CA GLY A 6 -0.12 1.06 -7.91
C GLY A 6 0.94 1.92 -7.23
N HIS A 7 2.22 1.63 -7.46
CA HIS A 7 3.32 2.50 -7.01
C HIS A 7 3.31 3.82 -7.80
N THR A 8 3.20 3.71 -9.13
CA THR A 8 2.85 4.82 -10.03
C THR A 8 1.77 4.37 -11.01
N LYS A 9 1.05 5.31 -11.62
CA LYS A 9 0.03 5.03 -12.67
C LYS A 9 0.62 4.30 -13.87
N GLY A 10 1.85 4.65 -14.27
CA GLY A 10 2.54 4.08 -15.43
C GLY A 10 3.41 2.86 -15.11
N HIS A 11 3.41 2.35 -13.87
CA HIS A 11 4.35 1.30 -13.48
C HIS A 11 4.13 0.02 -14.28
N ILE A 12 5.24 -0.62 -14.69
CA ILE A 12 5.24 -1.90 -15.38
C ILE A 12 6.12 -2.93 -14.66
N CYS A 13 5.78 -4.21 -14.78
CA CYS A 13 6.68 -5.32 -14.50
C CYS A 13 7.07 -6.00 -15.83
N LEU A 14 8.26 -6.58 -15.88
CA LEU A 14 8.71 -7.39 -17.01
C LEU A 14 8.73 -8.86 -16.57
N TYR A 15 8.10 -9.72 -17.34
CA TYR A 15 8.00 -11.14 -17.04
C TYR A 15 8.59 -11.95 -18.18
N GLU A 16 9.55 -12.80 -17.85
CA GLU A 16 10.17 -13.78 -18.73
C GLU A 16 9.63 -15.17 -18.32
N PRO A 17 8.75 -15.78 -19.13
CA PRO A 17 8.00 -16.97 -18.74
C PRO A 17 8.82 -18.28 -18.74
N GLU A 18 9.87 -18.39 -19.56
CA GLU A 18 10.64 -19.63 -19.70
C GLU A 18 11.36 -19.97 -18.39
N ARG A 19 12.04 -18.98 -17.81
CA ARG A 19 12.76 -19.10 -16.54
C ARG A 19 11.92 -18.66 -15.35
N GLY A 20 10.77 -18.03 -15.59
CA GLY A 20 9.88 -17.52 -14.55
C GLY A 20 10.47 -16.31 -13.81
N LEU A 21 11.19 -15.44 -14.51
CA LEU A 21 11.80 -14.24 -13.94
C LEU A 21 10.80 -13.08 -13.98
N LEU A 22 10.61 -12.41 -12.84
CA LEU A 22 9.76 -11.23 -12.76
C LEU A 22 10.57 -10.03 -12.27
N PHE A 23 10.83 -9.08 -13.16
CA PHE A 23 11.41 -7.78 -12.84
C PHE A 23 10.29 -6.85 -12.36
N THR A 24 10.38 -6.41 -11.11
CA THR A 24 9.26 -5.73 -10.43
C THR A 24 9.46 -4.25 -10.19
N GLY A 25 10.66 -3.71 -10.46
CA GLY A 25 10.97 -2.32 -10.13
C GLY A 25 10.58 -1.99 -8.69
N ASP A 26 9.80 -0.94 -8.52
CA ASP A 26 9.33 -0.49 -7.21
C ASP A 26 7.94 -1.04 -6.85
N HIS A 27 7.37 -1.95 -7.65
CA HIS A 27 6.11 -2.60 -7.28
C HIS A 27 6.28 -3.60 -6.13
N VAL A 28 7.39 -4.34 -6.13
CA VAL A 28 7.74 -5.27 -5.06
C VAL A 28 9.22 -5.10 -4.79
N ILE A 29 9.56 -4.42 -3.70
CA ILE A 29 10.93 -4.30 -3.23
C ILE A 29 11.25 -5.39 -2.20
N SER A 30 12.54 -5.70 -1.96
CA SER A 30 12.90 -6.72 -0.97
C SER A 30 12.53 -6.31 0.45
N ALA A 31 12.71 -5.02 0.77
CA ALA A 31 12.50 -4.46 2.09
C ALA A 31 11.06 -3.97 2.27
N GLY A 32 10.18 -4.86 2.75
CA GLY A 32 8.83 -4.46 3.17
C GLY A 32 7.92 -4.02 2.02
N LEU A 33 7.08 -3.02 2.26
CA LEU A 33 6.06 -2.56 1.32
C LEU A 33 6.55 -1.31 0.56
N SER A 34 6.36 -1.31 -0.75
CA SER A 34 6.55 -0.13 -1.59
C SER A 34 5.68 1.03 -1.12
N TRP A 35 6.22 2.23 -1.17
CA TRP A 35 5.45 3.42 -0.82
C TRP A 35 4.48 3.76 -1.94
N ILE A 36 3.24 4.05 -1.55
CA ILE A 36 2.18 4.45 -2.48
C ILE A 36 1.76 5.84 -2.07
N LEU A 37 1.92 6.78 -2.99
CA LEU A 37 1.61 8.19 -2.77
C LEU A 37 0.38 8.54 -3.62
N PRO A 38 -0.64 9.20 -3.06
CA PRO A 38 -1.90 9.45 -3.77
C PRO A 38 -1.73 10.34 -5.01
N THR A 39 -0.65 11.12 -5.08
CA THR A 39 -0.31 11.96 -6.24
C THR A 39 0.28 11.17 -7.41
N ARG A 40 0.81 9.97 -7.16
CA ARG A 40 1.54 9.17 -8.17
C ARG A 40 0.89 7.82 -8.44
N GLY A 41 0.25 7.22 -7.44
CA GLY A 41 -0.29 5.86 -7.50
C GLY A 41 -1.50 5.67 -6.59
N ASP A 42 -1.95 4.42 -6.48
CA ASP A 42 -3.20 4.06 -5.83
C ASP A 42 -3.11 2.67 -5.15
N VAL A 43 -3.60 2.57 -3.92
CA VAL A 43 -3.50 1.32 -3.12
C VAL A 43 -4.41 0.23 -3.68
N LYS A 44 -5.56 0.57 -4.24
CA LYS A 44 -6.49 -0.38 -4.85
C LYS A 44 -5.88 -0.96 -6.12
N GLU A 45 -5.30 -0.12 -6.97
CA GLU A 45 -4.57 -0.56 -8.17
C GLU A 45 -3.39 -1.46 -7.80
N TYR A 46 -2.62 -1.10 -6.78
CA TYR A 46 -1.50 -1.91 -6.28
C TYR A 46 -1.94 -3.33 -5.89
N VAL A 47 -3.04 -3.45 -5.13
CA VAL A 47 -3.61 -4.74 -4.72
C VAL A 47 -4.09 -5.54 -5.92
N GLN A 48 -4.74 -4.90 -6.90
CA GLN A 48 -5.19 -5.55 -8.13
C GLN A 48 -4.00 -6.07 -8.96
N SER A 49 -2.93 -5.27 -9.07
CA SER A 49 -1.69 -5.67 -9.73
C SER A 49 -1.02 -6.85 -9.04
N LEU A 50 -0.90 -6.85 -7.70
CA LEU A 50 -0.39 -8.02 -6.95
C LEU A 50 -1.22 -9.28 -7.19
N LYS A 51 -2.56 -9.16 -7.20
CA LYS A 51 -3.47 -10.28 -7.49
C LYS A 51 -3.29 -10.84 -8.90
N ARG A 52 -3.00 -9.98 -9.90
CA ARG A 52 -2.66 -10.43 -11.26
C ARG A 52 -1.31 -11.14 -11.30
N LEU A 53 -0.29 -10.61 -10.63
CA LEU A 53 1.04 -11.23 -10.55
C LEU A 53 1.00 -12.61 -9.87
N LEU A 54 0.13 -12.81 -8.88
CA LEU A 54 -0.07 -14.11 -8.21
C LEU A 54 -0.55 -15.24 -9.12
N LYS A 55 -1.06 -14.91 -10.33
CA LYS A 55 -1.51 -15.90 -11.32
C LYS A 55 -0.36 -16.42 -12.21
N LEU A 56 0.83 -15.83 -12.11
CA LEU A 56 1.98 -16.18 -12.93
C LEU A 56 2.83 -17.27 -12.25
N ARG A 57 3.51 -18.09 -13.06
CA ARG A 57 4.52 -19.04 -12.59
C ARG A 57 5.86 -18.31 -12.41
N ILE A 58 6.08 -17.77 -11.23
CA ILE A 58 7.27 -16.97 -10.91
C ILE A 58 8.24 -17.78 -10.06
N SER A 59 9.46 -17.94 -10.56
CA SER A 59 10.56 -18.64 -9.89
C SER A 59 11.50 -17.68 -9.15
N LEU A 60 11.65 -16.44 -9.65
CA LEU A 60 12.48 -15.42 -9.04
C LEU A 60 11.92 -14.02 -9.28
N ILE A 61 11.79 -13.22 -8.21
CA ILE A 61 11.50 -11.80 -8.30
C ILE A 61 12.81 -11.01 -8.25
N LEU A 62 12.97 -10.10 -9.21
CA LEU A 62 14.10 -9.19 -9.36
C LEU A 62 13.59 -7.76 -9.09
N PRO A 63 13.74 -7.23 -7.86
CA PRO A 63 13.24 -5.92 -7.48
C PRO A 63 14.15 -4.80 -7.98
N GLY A 64 13.62 -3.57 -8.07
CA GLY A 64 14.42 -2.36 -8.31
C GLY A 64 15.29 -1.99 -7.09
N HIS A 65 14.86 -2.40 -5.89
CA HIS A 65 15.60 -2.19 -4.65
C HIS A 65 15.71 -3.47 -3.81
N GLY A 66 16.94 -3.76 -3.39
CA GLY A 66 17.29 -4.87 -2.52
C GLY A 66 17.72 -6.14 -3.27
N ARG A 67 17.67 -7.29 -2.60
CA ARG A 67 18.13 -8.58 -3.12
C ARG A 67 17.01 -9.35 -3.85
N PRO A 68 17.36 -10.23 -4.81
CA PRO A 68 16.40 -11.15 -5.43
C PRO A 68 15.61 -11.98 -4.40
N LEU A 69 14.35 -12.29 -4.71
CA LEU A 69 13.44 -13.01 -3.83
C LEU A 69 13.00 -14.32 -4.48
N ARG A 70 13.24 -15.46 -3.82
CA ARG A 70 12.92 -16.81 -4.33
C ARG A 70 11.54 -17.32 -3.93
N SER A 71 11.07 -17.01 -2.71
CA SER A 71 9.75 -17.42 -2.21
C SER A 71 8.61 -16.56 -2.78
N CYS A 72 8.54 -16.46 -4.11
CA CYS A 72 7.81 -15.43 -4.85
C CYS A 72 6.33 -15.33 -4.47
N ARG A 73 5.62 -16.46 -4.44
CA ARG A 73 4.21 -16.50 -4.03
C ARG A 73 4.01 -15.99 -2.60
N SER A 74 4.85 -16.44 -1.68
CA SER A 74 4.79 -16.01 -0.27
C SER A 74 5.05 -14.51 -0.13
N VAL A 75 6.04 -13.97 -0.86
CA VAL A 75 6.32 -12.54 -0.91
C VAL A 75 5.10 -11.75 -1.37
N LEU A 76 4.47 -12.12 -2.48
CA LEU A 76 3.29 -11.41 -2.99
C LEU A 76 2.11 -11.48 -2.02
N LEU A 77 1.88 -12.64 -1.38
CA LEU A 77 0.87 -12.80 -0.34
C LEU A 77 1.16 -11.94 0.91
N ASP A 78 2.42 -11.87 1.34
CA ASP A 78 2.84 -10.98 2.43
C ASP A 78 2.57 -9.51 2.10
N ARG A 79 2.81 -9.06 0.86
CA ARG A 79 2.48 -7.68 0.45
C ARG A 79 0.98 -7.41 0.57
N LEU A 80 0.13 -8.33 0.08
CA LEU A 80 -1.33 -8.24 0.25
C LEU A 80 -1.75 -8.22 1.74
N ALA A 81 -1.14 -9.07 2.55
CA ALA A 81 -1.41 -9.15 3.98
C ALA A 81 -1.02 -7.86 4.71
N ARG A 82 0.11 -7.22 4.34
CA ARG A 82 0.55 -5.95 4.91
C ARG A 82 -0.39 -4.79 4.58
N VAL A 83 -0.88 -4.71 3.34
CA VAL A 83 -1.90 -3.73 2.96
C VAL A 83 -3.17 -3.94 3.80
N SER A 84 -3.66 -5.18 3.85
CA SER A 84 -4.85 -5.53 4.64
C SER A 84 -4.67 -5.24 6.13
N SER A 85 -3.47 -5.50 6.67
CA SER A 85 -3.12 -5.20 8.06
C SER A 85 -3.17 -3.69 8.34
N ARG A 86 -2.61 -2.87 7.44
CA ARG A 86 -2.64 -1.40 7.57
C ARG A 86 -4.07 -0.87 7.56
N GLU A 87 -4.93 -1.35 6.66
CA GLU A 87 -6.34 -0.98 6.62
C GLU A 87 -7.06 -1.35 7.92
N ARG A 88 -6.85 -2.58 8.42
CA ARG A 88 -7.43 -3.01 9.70
C ARG A 88 -6.98 -2.13 10.87
N SER A 89 -5.73 -1.68 10.88
CA SER A 89 -5.23 -0.76 11.91
C SER A 89 -5.91 0.61 11.84
N ILE A 90 -6.11 1.18 10.63
CA ILE A 90 -6.85 2.44 10.46
C ILE A 90 -8.28 2.28 10.99
N LEU A 91 -8.99 1.25 10.55
CA LEU A 91 -10.38 1.02 10.95
C LEU A 91 -10.52 0.74 12.45
N ARG A 92 -9.55 0.04 13.06
CA ARG A 92 -9.51 -0.17 14.52
C ARG A 92 -9.37 1.14 15.28
N LEU A 93 -8.59 2.09 14.78
CA LEU A 93 -8.49 3.42 15.40
C LEU A 93 -9.82 4.16 15.28
N LEU A 94 -10.44 4.16 14.10
CA LEU A 94 -11.72 4.83 13.85
C LEU A 94 -12.91 4.24 14.62
N ARG A 95 -12.83 2.98 15.08
CA ARG A 95 -13.81 2.40 16.02
C ARG A 95 -13.85 3.12 17.37
N LYS A 96 -12.81 3.86 17.74
CA LYS A 96 -12.76 4.62 19.00
C LYS A 96 -13.45 5.98 18.88
N GLY A 97 -13.87 6.38 17.68
CA GLY A 97 -14.48 7.67 17.38
C GLY A 97 -13.85 8.35 16.17
N PRO A 98 -14.45 9.46 15.68
CA PRO A 98 -13.89 10.23 14.57
C PRO A 98 -12.48 10.74 14.88
N MET A 99 -11.57 10.65 13.90
CA MET A 99 -10.17 11.08 14.06
C MET A 99 -9.70 11.92 12.88
N ASP A 100 -8.88 12.92 13.17
CA ASP A 100 -8.13 13.65 12.14
C ASP A 100 -6.89 12.87 11.68
N GLU A 101 -6.23 13.39 10.65
CA GLU A 101 -5.04 12.77 10.07
C GLU A 101 -3.88 12.65 11.08
N ASP A 102 -3.71 13.65 11.94
CA ASP A 102 -2.64 13.68 12.94
C ASP A 102 -2.82 12.61 14.01
N SER A 103 -4.05 12.44 14.49
CA SER A 103 -4.43 11.40 15.45
C SER A 103 -4.24 10.00 14.85
N LEU A 104 -4.63 9.81 13.59
CA LEU A 104 -4.40 8.55 12.86
C LEU A 104 -2.90 8.27 12.68
N LEU A 105 -2.10 9.26 12.30
CA LEU A 105 -0.64 9.11 12.18
C LEU A 105 0.01 8.72 13.50
N LYS A 106 -0.37 9.39 14.59
CA LYS A 106 0.13 9.11 15.94
C LYS A 106 -0.22 7.69 16.37
N GLY A 107 -1.44 7.22 16.09
CA GLY A 107 -1.88 5.87 16.41
C GLY A 107 -1.20 4.78 15.58
N LEU A 108 -0.93 5.03 14.30
CA LEU A 108 -0.35 4.05 13.37
C LEU A 108 1.18 3.95 13.42
N TRP A 109 1.85 5.05 13.74
CA TRP A 109 3.32 5.14 13.83
C TRP A 109 3.74 5.63 15.23
N CYS A 110 3.12 5.08 16.26
CA CYS A 110 3.48 5.32 17.65
C CYS A 110 4.94 4.93 17.91
N GLY A 111 5.69 5.75 18.64
CA GLY A 111 7.11 5.52 18.94
C GLY A 111 8.10 5.80 17.80
N GLY A 112 7.64 6.24 16.62
CA GLY A 112 8.52 6.72 15.55
C GLY A 112 9.01 8.14 15.79
N ASN A 113 10.25 8.45 15.38
CA ASN A 113 10.76 9.83 15.33
C ASN A 113 9.74 10.72 14.57
N PRO A 114 9.47 11.96 15.03
CA PRO A 114 8.59 12.93 14.36
C PRO A 114 8.74 13.00 12.84
N LEU A 115 9.97 12.95 12.33
CA LEU A 115 10.25 12.97 10.89
C LEU A 115 9.62 11.77 10.15
N LYS A 116 9.68 10.57 10.74
CA LYS A 116 9.09 9.35 10.17
C LYS A 116 7.57 9.45 10.07
N ARG A 117 6.92 10.12 11.02
CA ARG A 117 5.47 10.38 10.95
C ARG A 117 5.14 11.36 9.83
N LEU A 118 5.92 12.44 9.71
CA LEU A 118 5.72 13.45 8.67
C LEU A 118 5.80 12.85 7.27
N ILE A 119 6.85 12.06 6.99
CA ILE A 119 7.03 11.40 5.69
C ILE A 119 6.01 10.27 5.42
N SER A 120 5.34 9.75 6.46
CA SER A 120 4.29 8.72 6.31
C SER A 120 2.90 9.30 6.00
N ARG A 121 2.72 10.61 6.14
CA ARG A 121 1.44 11.28 5.88
C ARG A 121 0.87 11.00 4.47
N PRO A 122 1.65 11.13 3.39
CA PRO A 122 1.14 10.81 2.06
C PRO A 122 0.72 9.34 1.93
N VAL A 123 1.44 8.43 2.58
CA VAL A 123 1.07 7.00 2.58
C VAL A 123 -0.27 6.80 3.29
N LEU A 124 -0.49 7.42 4.45
CA LEU A 124 -1.79 7.38 5.11
C LEU A 124 -2.91 7.89 4.18
N ARG A 125 -2.71 9.02 3.50
CA ARG A 125 -3.71 9.57 2.55
C ARG A 125 -4.07 8.60 1.43
N ALA A 126 -3.10 7.83 0.92
CA ALA A 126 -3.37 6.80 -0.09
C ALA A 126 -4.32 5.71 0.43
N TYR A 127 -4.15 5.28 1.68
CA TYR A 127 -5.06 4.32 2.31
C TYR A 127 -6.43 4.94 2.61
N LEU A 128 -6.49 6.17 3.11
CA LEU A 128 -7.75 6.87 3.37
C LEU A 128 -8.56 7.04 2.08
N LYS A 129 -7.91 7.44 0.97
CA LYS A 129 -8.54 7.49 -0.35
C LYS A 129 -9.17 6.15 -0.72
N LYS A 130 -8.41 5.05 -0.63
CA LYS A 130 -8.95 3.71 -0.92
C LYS A 130 -10.17 3.37 -0.05
N LEU A 131 -10.10 3.64 1.26
CA LEU A 131 -11.19 3.34 2.19
C LEU A 131 -12.44 4.20 1.93
N LEU A 132 -12.27 5.46 1.51
CA LEU A 132 -13.34 6.35 1.07
C LEU A 132 -13.99 5.84 -0.23
N ASP A 133 -13.17 5.48 -1.22
CA ASP A 133 -13.64 4.93 -2.50
C ASP A 133 -14.44 3.62 -2.29
N GLU A 134 -14.09 2.84 -1.26
CA GLU A 134 -14.79 1.62 -0.84
C GLU A 134 -15.97 1.87 0.11
N ARG A 135 -16.28 3.14 0.45
CA ARG A 135 -17.35 3.53 1.40
C ARG A 135 -17.25 2.83 2.76
N ARG A 136 -16.03 2.59 3.24
CA ARG A 136 -15.77 1.99 4.56
C ARG A 136 -15.57 3.05 5.64
N ILE A 137 -15.28 4.27 5.21
CA ILE A 137 -15.14 5.46 6.06
C ILE A 137 -15.79 6.64 5.35
N ALA A 138 -16.18 7.65 6.12
CA ALA A 138 -16.73 8.91 5.64
C ALA A 138 -15.91 10.10 6.18
N ILE A 139 -16.01 11.23 5.49
CA ILE A 139 -15.46 12.51 5.95
C ILE A 139 -16.52 13.22 6.79
N VAL A 140 -16.15 13.61 8.01
CA VAL A 140 -16.96 14.43 8.90
C VAL A 140 -16.27 15.78 9.07
N ARG A 141 -16.99 16.87 8.85
CA ARG A 141 -16.47 18.24 9.00
C ARG A 141 -16.99 18.85 10.29
N ALA A 142 -16.10 19.46 11.07
CA ALA A 142 -16.46 20.25 12.24
C ALA A 142 -15.65 21.56 12.19
N GLY A 143 -16.32 22.65 11.81
CA GLY A 143 -15.66 23.91 11.47
C GLY A 143 -14.64 23.72 10.34
N ASN A 144 -13.42 24.23 10.55
CA ASN A 144 -12.32 24.13 9.58
C ASN A 144 -11.54 22.80 9.65
N ARG A 145 -11.96 21.86 10.50
CA ARG A 145 -11.27 20.58 10.70
C ARG A 145 -11.97 19.45 9.97
N THR A 146 -11.16 18.54 9.44
CA THR A 146 -11.59 17.34 8.72
C THR A 146 -11.28 16.12 9.57
N PHE A 147 -12.32 15.32 9.84
CA PHE A 147 -12.23 14.04 10.54
C PHE A 147 -12.66 12.91 9.61
N TYR A 148 -12.17 11.72 9.91
CA TYR A 148 -12.59 10.48 9.30
C TYR A 148 -13.36 9.68 10.34
N ALA A 149 -14.46 9.06 9.95
CA ALA A 149 -15.27 8.17 10.77
C ALA A 149 -15.60 6.91 9.99
N LEU A 150 -15.99 5.83 10.66
CA LEU A 150 -16.57 4.68 9.97
C LEU A 150 -17.88 5.09 9.29
N SER A 151 -18.14 4.54 8.11
CA SER A 151 -19.42 4.68 7.40
C SER A 151 -20.50 3.78 7.98
#